data_AF-A0A962ZC73-F1
#
_entry.id   AF-A0A962ZC73-F1
#
_cell.length_a   1.000
_cell.length_b   1.000
_cell.length_c   1.000
_cell.angle_alpha   90.00
_cell.angle_beta   90.00
_cell.angle_gamma   90.00
#
_symmetry.space_group_name_H-M   'P 1'
#
loop_
_entity.id
_entity.type
_entity.pdbx_description
1 polymer ?
#
loop_
_entity_poly.entity_id
_entity_poly.type
_entity_poly.pdbx_seq_one_letter_code
_entity_poly.pdbx_strand_id
1 'polypeptide(L)'
;GRILRFSTYMTGELFAVLRQHSILGRLMEGDDEDEAGFEAGVRAGLASEGGLLRDLFSVRTLPLTGALAAGATASYLSGLLIGAEISSARAVHRGLDAPVMLIGSDRLVARYGQALALASIRSERARDDAAAWGMLRIARSCGIVGS
;
A
#
# COMPACT_ATOMS: atom_id res chain seq x y z
N GLY A 1 -17.94 -15.49 12.60
CA GLY A 1 -17.90 -14.64 11.40
C GLY A 1 -17.59 -15.49 10.18
N ARG A 2 -17.73 -14.95 8.97
CA ARG A 2 -17.37 -15.63 7.71
C ARG A 2 -16.59 -14.66 6.80
N ILE A 3 -15.63 -15.17 6.04
CA ILE A 3 -14.92 -14.40 5.00
C ILE A 3 -15.69 -14.58 3.69
N LEU A 4 -16.13 -13.47 3.10
CA LEU A 4 -16.91 -13.50 1.84
C LEU A 4 -16.02 -13.41 0.59
N ARG A 5 -14.93 -12.65 0.67
CA ARG A 5 -14.00 -12.40 -0.44
C ARG A 5 -12.63 -12.03 0.12
N PHE A 6 -11.58 -12.36 -0.63
CA PHE A 6 -10.23 -11.85 -0.39
C PHE A 6 -9.56 -11.55 -1.74
N SER A 7 -8.58 -10.67 -1.73
CA SER A 7 -7.77 -10.32 -2.89
C SER A 7 -6.35 -10.09 -2.41
N THR A 8 -5.37 -10.64 -3.13
CA THR A 8 -3.96 -10.51 -2.81
C THR A 8 -3.30 -9.59 -3.82
N TYR A 9 -2.50 -8.66 -3.33
CA TYR A 9 -1.70 -7.74 -4.15
C TYR A 9 -0.23 -7.92 -3.78
N MET A 10 0.64 -8.10 -4.76
CA MET A 10 2.08 -8.27 -4.57
C MET A 10 2.81 -6.92 -4.50
N THR A 11 2.17 -5.90 -3.91
CA THR A 11 2.62 -4.50 -3.94
C THR A 11 4.01 -4.32 -3.34
N GLY A 12 4.27 -4.88 -2.17
CA GLY A 12 5.57 -4.80 -1.52
C GLY A 12 6.68 -5.56 -2.27
N GLU A 13 6.37 -6.73 -2.83
CA GLU A 13 7.33 -7.49 -3.63
C GLU A 13 7.67 -6.77 -4.94
N LEU A 14 6.65 -6.28 -5.64
CA LEU A 14 6.84 -5.52 -6.87
C LEU A 14 7.64 -4.24 -6.63
N PHE A 15 7.38 -3.53 -5.52
CA PHE A 15 8.20 -2.40 -5.09
C PHE A 15 9.68 -2.78 -4.97
N ALA A 16 9.98 -3.85 -4.24
CA ALA A 16 11.35 -4.31 -4.02
C ALA A 16 12.04 -4.69 -5.34
N VAL A 17 11.37 -5.47 -6.19
CA VAL A 17 11.90 -5.90 -7.49
C VAL A 17 12.14 -4.70 -8.41
N LEU A 18 11.19 -3.76 -8.50
CA LEU A 18 11.36 -2.59 -9.36
C LEU A 18 12.46 -1.65 -8.85
N ARG A 19 12.60 -1.50 -7.55
CA ARG A 19 13.65 -0.70 -6.93
C ARG A 19 15.04 -1.33 -7.11
N GLN A 20 15.17 -2.64 -6.97
CA GLN A 20 16.48 -3.31 -6.88
C GLN A 20 16.95 -3.93 -8.21
N HIS A 21 16.01 -4.33 -9.08
CA HIS A 21 16.30 -5.16 -10.25
C HIS A 21 15.74 -4.63 -11.57
N SER A 22 15.13 -3.45 -11.59
CA SER A 22 14.60 -2.82 -12.81
C SER A 22 15.37 -1.57 -13.21
N ILE A 23 15.19 -1.15 -14.47
CA ILE A 23 15.65 0.14 -14.98
C ILE A 23 15.12 1.32 -14.18
N LEU A 24 13.94 1.18 -13.55
CA LEU A 24 13.34 2.22 -12.72
C LEU A 24 14.20 2.52 -11.48
N GLY A 25 14.78 1.47 -10.88
CA GLY A 25 15.62 1.57 -9.70
C GLY A 25 17.00 2.18 -9.93
N ARG A 26 17.54 2.16 -11.16
CA ARG A 26 18.93 2.59 -11.43
C ARG A 26 19.22 4.06 -11.13
N LEU A 27 18.21 4.92 -11.12
CA LEU A 27 18.33 6.33 -10.76
C LEU A 27 17.58 6.69 -9.48
N MET A 28 17.05 5.70 -8.76
CA MET A 28 16.44 5.96 -7.47
C MET A 28 17.55 6.21 -6.46
N GLU A 29 17.56 7.43 -5.94
CA GLU A 29 18.37 7.83 -4.81
C GLU A 29 17.46 8.00 -3.58
N GLY A 30 18.06 7.91 -2.39
CA GLY A 30 17.36 8.13 -1.13
C GLY A 30 16.46 6.97 -0.67
N ASP A 31 15.93 7.15 0.53
CA ASP A 31 15.01 6.21 1.17
C ASP A 31 13.56 6.51 0.78
N ASP A 32 12.65 5.59 1.12
CA ASP A 32 11.21 5.74 0.89
C ASP A 32 10.52 6.61 1.96
N GLU A 33 11.13 7.75 2.30
CA GLU A 33 10.72 8.64 3.39
C GLU A 33 10.20 10.01 2.93
N ASP A 34 10.44 10.41 1.68
CA ASP A 34 9.92 11.68 1.15
C ASP A 34 8.40 11.69 1.06
N GLU A 35 7.75 12.55 1.83
CA GLU A 35 6.30 12.56 2.00
C GLU A 35 5.56 13.13 0.78
N ALA A 36 6.11 14.19 0.18
CA ALA A 36 5.51 14.84 -0.99
C ALA A 36 5.54 13.92 -2.22
N GLY A 37 6.65 13.22 -2.43
CA GLY A 37 6.81 12.20 -3.46
C GLY A 37 5.85 11.04 -3.25
N PHE A 38 5.68 10.57 -2.01
CA PHE A 38 4.69 9.53 -1.70
C PHE A 38 3.27 9.97 -2.05
N GLU A 39 2.84 11.15 -1.60
CA GLU A 39 1.51 11.69 -1.93
C GLU A 39 1.30 11.83 -3.44
N ALA A 40 2.28 12.38 -4.16
CA ALA A 40 2.23 12.51 -5.62
C ALA A 40 2.07 11.14 -6.30
N GLY A 41 2.80 10.13 -5.82
CA GLY A 41 2.70 8.75 -6.29
C GLY A 41 1.30 8.19 -6.05
N VAL A 42 0.76 8.31 -4.84
CA VAL A 42 -0.59 7.84 -4.51
C VAL A 42 -1.63 8.46 -5.42
N ARG A 43 -1.58 9.79 -5.61
CA ARG A 43 -2.52 10.49 -6.50
C ARG A 43 -2.43 9.98 -7.94
N ALA A 44 -1.22 9.75 -8.45
CA ALA A 44 -1.02 9.18 -9.77
C ALA A 44 -1.59 7.75 -9.88
N GLY A 45 -1.38 6.91 -8.86
CA GLY A 45 -1.89 5.53 -8.84
C GLY A 45 -3.42 5.46 -8.74
N LEU A 46 -4.03 6.34 -7.94
CA LEU A 46 -5.48 6.46 -7.82
C LEU A 46 -6.13 6.95 -9.12
N ALA A 47 -5.46 7.84 -9.84
CA ALA A 47 -5.92 8.39 -11.12
C ALA A 47 -5.51 7.54 -12.34
N SER A 48 -4.98 6.33 -12.14
CA SER A 48 -4.51 5.46 -13.23
C SER A 48 -5.66 5.04 -14.15
N GLU A 49 -5.71 5.62 -15.34
CA GLU A 49 -6.67 5.25 -16.40
C GLU A 49 -6.05 4.33 -17.47
N GLY A 50 -4.72 4.37 -17.66
CA GLY A 50 -4.01 3.63 -18.72
C GLY A 50 -3.28 2.37 -18.24
N GLY A 51 -3.48 1.98 -16.98
CA GLY A 51 -2.91 0.78 -16.39
C GLY A 51 -1.52 0.97 -15.80
N LEU A 52 -1.26 0.19 -14.76
CA LEU A 52 -0.07 0.31 -13.91
C LEU A 52 1.26 0.33 -14.67
N LEU A 53 1.40 -0.48 -15.73
CA LEU A 53 2.65 -0.59 -16.49
C LEU A 53 3.06 0.72 -17.17
N ARG A 54 2.09 1.50 -17.67
CA ARG A 54 2.34 2.82 -18.25
C ARG A 54 2.80 3.78 -17.17
N ASP A 55 2.09 3.79 -16.05
CA ASP A 55 2.34 4.76 -14.98
C ASP A 55 3.65 4.46 -14.25
N LEU A 56 4.07 3.19 -14.18
CA LEU A 56 5.41 2.80 -13.69
C LEU A 56 6.54 3.47 -14.47
N PHE A 57 6.35 3.77 -15.76
CA PHE A 57 7.38 4.46 -16.53
C PHE A 57 7.55 5.93 -16.10
N SER A 58 6.52 6.56 -15.50
CA SER A 58 6.61 7.94 -14.97
C SER A 58 7.68 8.08 -13.89
N VAL A 59 7.92 7.01 -13.13
CA VAL A 59 8.97 6.92 -12.11
C VAL A 59 10.35 7.22 -12.71
N ARG A 60 10.58 6.84 -13.97
CA ARG A 60 11.85 7.06 -14.67
C ARG A 60 11.93 8.43 -15.35
N THR A 61 10.81 8.98 -15.80
CA THR A 61 10.76 10.20 -16.62
C THR A 61 10.64 11.47 -15.79
N LEU A 62 9.90 11.46 -14.69
CA LEU A 62 9.67 12.67 -13.86
C LEU A 62 10.97 13.26 -13.28
N PRO A 63 11.95 12.47 -12.81
CA PRO A 63 13.24 13.02 -12.38
C PRO A 63 14.05 13.64 -13.53
N LEU A 64 13.95 13.09 -14.75
CA LEU A 64 14.67 13.62 -15.92
C LEU A 64 14.13 14.99 -16.37
N THR A 65 12.83 15.23 -16.15
CA THR A 65 12.18 16.50 -16.51
C THR A 65 12.22 17.52 -15.37
N GLY A 66 12.78 17.17 -14.21
CA GLY A 66 12.78 18.01 -13.01
C GLY A 66 11.41 18.14 -12.33
N ALA A 67 10.42 17.34 -12.75
CA ALA A 67 9.08 17.35 -12.15
C ALA A 67 9.01 16.59 -10.81
N LEU A 68 10.03 15.79 -10.51
CA LEU A 68 10.19 15.08 -9.24
C LEU A 68 11.66 15.15 -8.82
N ALA A 69 11.93 15.41 -7.53
CA ALA A 69 13.30 15.35 -7.01
C ALA A 69 13.83 13.91 -7.08
N ALA A 70 15.12 13.73 -7.42
CA ALA A 70 15.72 12.39 -7.55
C ALA A 70 15.57 11.56 -6.26
N GLY A 71 15.76 12.19 -5.09
CA GLY A 71 15.57 11.56 -3.78
C GLY A 71 14.13 11.20 -3.42
N ALA A 72 13.13 11.71 -4.14
CA ALA A 72 11.71 11.42 -3.91
C ALA A 72 11.20 10.22 -4.74
N THR A 73 12.02 9.71 -5.67
CA THR A 73 11.61 8.69 -6.66
C THR A 73 11.17 7.38 -6.00
N ALA A 74 11.84 6.98 -4.91
CA ALA A 74 11.48 5.82 -4.11
C ALA A 74 10.09 5.94 -3.47
N SER A 75 9.85 7.05 -2.77
CA SER A 75 8.55 7.35 -2.16
C SER A 75 7.45 7.43 -3.20
N TYR A 76 7.73 8.06 -4.34
CA TYR A 76 6.80 8.13 -5.46
C TYR A 76 6.42 6.75 -6.01
N LEU A 77 7.39 5.84 -6.23
CA LEU A 77 7.09 4.47 -6.64
C LEU A 77 6.22 3.75 -5.60
N SER A 78 6.55 3.88 -4.31
CA SER A 78 5.77 3.27 -3.22
C SER A 78 4.32 3.76 -3.23
N GLY A 79 4.13 5.09 -3.31
CA GLY A 79 2.82 5.70 -3.40
C GLY A 79 2.04 5.28 -4.64
N LEU A 80 2.69 5.24 -5.80
CA LEU A 80 2.09 4.83 -7.06
C LEU A 80 1.51 3.41 -7.00
N LEU A 81 2.30 2.46 -6.47
CA LEU A 81 1.86 1.08 -6.33
C LEU A 81 0.70 0.93 -5.33
N ILE A 82 0.78 1.59 -4.17
CA ILE A 82 -0.29 1.55 -3.15
C ILE A 82 -1.57 2.22 -3.69
N GLY A 83 -1.46 3.36 -4.39
CA GLY A 83 -2.60 4.04 -5.00
C GLY A 83 -3.29 3.17 -6.05
N ALA A 84 -2.52 2.49 -6.91
CA ALA A 84 -3.04 1.56 -7.90
C ALA A 84 -3.72 0.34 -7.25
N GLU A 85 -3.14 -0.19 -6.17
CA GLU A 85 -3.75 -1.25 -5.37
C GLU A 85 -5.11 -0.81 -4.81
N ILE A 86 -5.17 0.35 -4.15
CA ILE A 86 -6.42 0.87 -3.56
C ILE A 86 -7.49 1.08 -4.63
N SER A 87 -7.11 1.63 -5.79
CA SER A 87 -8.03 1.81 -6.93
C SER A 87 -8.61 0.46 -7.39
N SER A 88 -7.76 -0.55 -7.56
CA SER A 88 -8.17 -1.92 -7.91
C SER A 88 -9.05 -2.55 -6.84
N ALA A 89 -8.65 -2.47 -5.57
CA ALA A 89 -9.38 -3.07 -4.45
C ALA A 89 -10.76 -2.44 -4.30
N ARG A 90 -10.88 -1.11 -4.44
CA ARG A 90 -12.15 -0.38 -4.44
C ARG A 90 -13.05 -0.83 -5.60
N ALA A 91 -12.48 -1.24 -6.73
CA ALA A 91 -13.25 -1.77 -7.86
C ALA A 91 -13.88 -3.14 -7.56
N VAL A 92 -13.16 -4.00 -6.83
CA VAL A 92 -13.55 -5.37 -6.51
C VAL A 92 -14.46 -5.46 -5.27
N HIS A 93 -14.21 -4.61 -4.26
CA HIS A 93 -14.88 -4.62 -2.96
C HIS A 93 -15.83 -3.40 -2.82
N ARG A 94 -16.92 -3.41 -3.60
CA ARG A 94 -17.95 -2.36 -3.58
C ARG A 94 -18.83 -2.45 -2.32
N GLY A 95 -19.41 -1.31 -1.91
CA GLY A 95 -20.41 -1.26 -0.84
C GLY A 95 -19.85 -1.41 0.58
N LEU A 96 -18.59 -1.02 0.79
CA LEU A 96 -18.00 -0.96 2.12
C LEU A 96 -18.40 0.34 2.82
N ASP A 97 -19.32 0.26 3.79
CA ASP A 97 -19.73 1.41 4.62
C ASP A 97 -18.87 1.55 5.90
N ALA A 98 -18.19 0.47 6.29
CA ALA A 98 -17.32 0.44 7.46
C ALA A 98 -15.89 0.92 7.13
N PRO A 99 -15.17 1.50 8.10
CA PRO A 99 -13.75 1.81 7.94
C PRO A 99 -12.91 0.57 7.56
N VAL A 100 -11.90 0.77 6.73
CA VAL A 100 -10.91 -0.24 6.38
C VAL A 100 -10.01 -0.48 7.59
N MET A 101 -9.96 -1.73 8.05
CA MET A 101 -9.09 -2.13 9.15
C MET A 101 -7.68 -2.44 8.63
N LEU A 102 -6.69 -1.69 9.09
CA LEU A 102 -5.28 -1.83 8.72
C LEU A 102 -4.54 -2.71 9.74
N ILE A 103 -3.89 -3.76 9.25
CA ILE A 103 -3.10 -4.69 10.05
C ILE A 103 -1.69 -4.75 9.44
N GLY A 104 -0.67 -4.42 10.21
CA GLY A 104 0.72 -4.42 9.74
C GLY A 104 1.65 -3.70 10.70
N SER A 105 2.90 -3.48 10.26
CA SER A 105 3.86 -2.66 11.01
C SER A 105 3.47 -1.18 11.01
N ASP A 106 3.97 -0.41 11.98
CA ASP A 106 3.68 1.02 12.14
C ASP A 106 3.85 1.80 10.83
N ARG A 107 4.98 1.59 10.17
CA ARG A 107 5.34 2.26 8.92
C ARG A 107 4.34 1.95 7.80
N LEU A 108 3.95 0.67 7.66
CA LEU A 108 3.04 0.24 6.61
C LEU A 108 1.61 0.74 6.87
N VAL A 109 1.16 0.67 8.12
CA VAL A 109 -0.15 1.20 8.55
C VAL A 109 -0.22 2.71 8.29
N ALA A 110 0.84 3.46 8.59
CA ALA A 110 0.88 4.89 8.31
C ALA A 110 0.76 5.19 6.81
N ARG A 111 1.55 4.50 5.97
CA ARG A 111 1.53 4.66 4.50
C ARG A 111 0.17 4.31 3.89
N TYR A 112 -0.43 3.19 4.27
CA TYR A 112 -1.76 2.82 3.79
C TYR A 112 -2.86 3.75 4.34
N GLY A 113 -2.75 4.21 5.60
CA GLY A 113 -3.68 5.16 6.20
C GLY A 113 -3.72 6.48 5.44
N GLN A 114 -2.55 7.04 5.11
CA GLN A 114 -2.43 8.24 4.28
C GLN A 114 -3.01 8.01 2.88
N ALA A 115 -2.66 6.89 2.23
CA ALA A 115 -3.13 6.61 0.88
C ALA A 115 -4.65 6.42 0.81
N LEU A 116 -5.24 5.75 1.80
CA LEU A 116 -6.69 5.61 1.94
C LEU A 116 -7.38 6.96 2.20
N ALA A 117 -6.77 7.82 3.03
CA ALA A 117 -7.29 9.17 3.26
C ALA A 117 -7.31 10.00 1.96
N LEU A 118 -6.26 9.93 1.14
CA LEU A 118 -6.22 10.56 -0.20
C LEU A 118 -7.30 10.00 -1.14
N ALA A 119 -7.67 8.73 -0.98
CA ALA A 119 -8.78 8.10 -1.69
C ALA A 119 -10.17 8.37 -1.07
N SER A 120 -10.25 9.21 -0.03
CA SER A 120 -11.47 9.48 0.75
C SER A 120 -12.09 8.22 1.37
N ILE A 121 -11.25 7.25 1.76
CA ILE A 121 -11.65 6.02 2.43
C ILE A 121 -11.24 6.11 3.90
N ARG A 122 -12.20 5.91 4.81
CA ARG A 122 -11.93 5.84 6.25
C ARG A 122 -11.14 4.58 6.56
N SER A 123 -10.14 4.70 7.43
CA SER A 123 -9.34 3.57 7.89
C SER A 123 -9.05 3.66 9.38
N GLU A 124 -8.88 2.50 10.01
CA GLU A 124 -8.57 2.35 11.43
C GLU A 124 -7.46 1.31 11.59
N ARG A 125 -6.56 1.52 12.56
CA ARG A 125 -5.53 0.56 12.89
C ARG A 125 -6.14 -0.56 13.76
N ALA A 126 -5.87 -1.80 13.37
CA ALA A 126 -6.22 -2.96 14.16
C ALA A 126 -5.38 -3.06 15.43
N ARG A 127 -5.80 -3.91 16.36
CA ARG A 127 -5.01 -4.22 17.54
C ARG A 127 -3.64 -4.78 17.14
N ASP A 128 -2.59 -4.31 17.81
CA ASP A 128 -1.22 -4.79 17.58
C ASP A 128 -1.07 -6.28 17.92
N ASP A 129 -1.88 -6.76 18.87
CA ASP A 129 -1.91 -8.15 19.32
C ASP A 129 -2.94 -9.00 18.54
N ALA A 130 -3.42 -8.57 17.36
CA ALA A 130 -4.45 -9.27 16.61
C ALA A 130 -4.10 -10.75 16.34
N ALA A 131 -2.84 -11.04 15.99
CA ALA A 131 -2.37 -12.41 15.79
C ALA A 131 -2.40 -13.22 17.10
N ALA A 132 -1.92 -12.64 18.19
CA ALA A 132 -1.94 -13.28 19.52
C ALA A 132 -3.37 -13.54 20.00
N TRP A 133 -4.28 -12.60 19.80
CA TRP A 133 -5.70 -12.77 20.08
C TRP A 133 -6.33 -13.87 19.23
N GLY A 134 -5.99 -13.93 17.94
CA GLY A 134 -6.43 -15.01 17.05
C GLY A 134 -5.98 -16.38 17.58
N MET A 135 -4.70 -16.51 17.91
CA MET A 135 -4.12 -17.74 18.48
C MET A 135 -4.78 -18.12 19.81
N LEU A 136 -5.01 -17.16 20.71
CA LEU A 136 -5.70 -17.41 21.98
C LEU A 136 -7.14 -17.92 21.76
N ARG A 137 -7.87 -17.32 20.82
CA ARG A 137 -9.23 -17.78 20.47
C ARG A 137 -9.22 -19.19 19.90
N ILE A 138 -8.24 -19.51 19.06
CA ILE A 138 -8.06 -20.87 18.54
C ILE A 138 -7.75 -21.83 19.70
N ALA A 139 -6.79 -21.49 20.57
CA ALA A 139 -6.40 -22.32 21.72
C ALA A 139 -7.57 -22.61 22.67
N ARG A 140 -8.40 -21.60 22.98
CA ARG A 140 -9.62 -21.76 23.78
C ARG A 140 -10.64 -22.65 23.08
N SER A 141 -10.84 -22.49 21.77
CA SER A 141 -11.76 -23.35 21.02
C SER A 141 -11.31 -24.81 20.95
N CYS A 142 -10.00 -25.06 21.04
CA CYS A 142 -9.41 -26.38 21.10
C CYS A 142 -9.28 -26.94 22.52
N GLY A 143 -9.68 -26.20 23.57
CA GLY A 143 -9.57 -26.62 24.97
C GLY A 143 -8.14 -26.65 25.53
N ILE A 144 -7.18 -25.99 24.87
CA ILE A 144 -5.76 -25.97 25.29
C ILE A 144 -5.56 -25.04 26.51
N VAL A 145 -6.38 -24.00 26.62
CA VAL A 145 -6.36 -23.03 27.72
C VAL A 145 -7.77 -22.94 28.31
N GLY A 146 -7.86 -22.89 29.64
CA GLY A 146 -9.13 -22.69 30.35
C GLY A 146 -9.85 -21.42 29.88
N SER A 147 -11.18 -21.47 29.91
CA SER A 147 -12.08 -20.39 29.46
C SER A 147 -11.77 -19.06 30.13
#